data_AF-A0A925QD77-F1
#
_entry.id   AF-A0A925QD77-F1
#
_cell.length_a   1.000
_cell.length_b   1.000
_cell.length_c   1.000
_cell.angle_alpha   90.00
_cell.angle_beta   90.00
_cell.angle_gamma   90.00
#
_symmetry.space_group_name_H-M   'P 1'
#
loop_
_entity.id
_entity.type
_entity.pdbx_description
1 polymer ?
#
loop_
_entity_poly.entity_id
_entity_poly.type
_entity_poly.pdbx_seq_one_letter_code
_entity_poly.pdbx_strand_id
1 'polypeptide(L)'
;MGVKKFIVGCFDNEDVLFPAVKSVRKAGYKIHDVYTPMPIHGLDHAMGLRETSLHTAGFIYGIIGTTTALTSITWIFTRDWPLNIGGKPHFSLPAWIPIMFELTVLFAAVGMVLTFCYLCQLAPFVKKHHFHLRATDDLFVMVLEVTSKTNEADTINFLKKAGAVEVNVQVAEDGWWLGRYDKEQKLYQGHGETVIV
;
A
#
# COMPACT_ATOMS: atom_id res chain seq x y z
N MET A 1 -17.55 7.52 -4.07
CA MET A 1 -16.42 7.25 -4.98
C MET A 1 -16.88 7.43 -6.40
N GLY A 2 -15.99 7.78 -7.32
CA GLY A 2 -16.32 7.94 -8.73
C GLY A 2 -16.25 6.60 -9.44
N VAL A 3 -17.31 6.28 -10.18
CA VAL A 3 -17.33 5.17 -11.13
C VAL A 3 -16.46 5.57 -12.32
N LYS A 4 -15.44 4.78 -12.63
CA LYS A 4 -14.51 5.06 -13.72
C LYS A 4 -14.36 3.85 -14.61
N LYS A 5 -14.02 4.13 -15.86
CA LYS A 5 -13.72 3.09 -16.85
C LYS A 5 -12.21 2.89 -16.90
N PHE A 6 -11.82 1.62 -16.89
CA PHE A 6 -10.44 1.17 -16.87
C PHE A 6 -10.16 0.23 -18.04
N ILE A 7 -8.95 0.31 -18.55
CA ILE A 7 -8.42 -0.66 -19.52
C ILE A 7 -7.31 -1.42 -18.83
N VAL A 8 -7.46 -2.73 -18.77
CA VAL A 8 -6.59 -3.66 -18.06
C VAL A 8 -5.78 -4.43 -19.10
N GLY A 9 -4.46 -4.28 -19.07
CA GLY A 9 -3.54 -5.06 -19.91
C GLY A 9 -2.80 -6.09 -19.07
N CYS A 10 -2.87 -7.36 -19.46
CA CYS A 10 -2.18 -8.47 -18.81
C CYS A 10 -0.91 -8.84 -19.59
N PHE A 11 0.20 -9.04 -18.88
CA PHE A 11 1.50 -9.42 -19.41
C PHE A 11 1.97 -10.70 -18.71
N ASP A 12 2.71 -11.53 -19.44
CA ASP A 12 3.24 -12.81 -18.96
C ASP A 12 4.66 -12.67 -18.37
N ASN A 13 5.45 -11.71 -18.84
CA ASN A 13 6.85 -11.55 -18.49
C ASN A 13 7.22 -10.12 -18.09
N GLU A 14 8.12 -10.00 -17.12
CA GLU A 14 8.69 -8.74 -16.63
C GLU A 14 9.43 -7.95 -17.74
N ASP A 15 10.17 -8.65 -18.60
CA ASP A 15 10.93 -8.05 -19.71
C ASP A 15 10.05 -7.29 -20.71
N VAL A 16 8.79 -7.72 -20.85
CA VAL A 16 7.79 -7.08 -21.72
C VAL A 16 7.06 -5.96 -20.98
N LEU A 17 6.83 -6.13 -19.68
CA LEU A 17 6.15 -5.15 -18.82
C LEU A 17 6.93 -3.83 -18.72
N PHE A 18 8.24 -3.87 -18.47
CA PHE A 18 9.05 -2.65 -18.32
C PHE A 18 9.01 -1.69 -19.52
N PRO A 19 9.27 -2.13 -20.76
CA PRO A 19 9.16 -1.26 -21.92
C PRO A 19 7.70 -0.82 -22.17
N ALA A 20 6.72 -1.68 -21.85
CA ALA A 20 5.31 -1.31 -21.93
C ALA A 20 4.99 -0.15 -20.97
N VAL A 21 5.35 -0.22 -19.69
CA VAL A 21 5.13 0.85 -18.70
C VAL A 21 5.80 2.16 -19.13
N LYS A 22 7.06 2.10 -19.61
CA LYS A 22 7.78 3.28 -20.11
C LYS A 22 7.09 3.91 -21.32
N SER A 23 6.60 3.09 -22.25
CA SER A 23 5.92 3.56 -23.46
C SER A 23 4.55 4.18 -23.15
N VAL A 24 3.76 3.55 -22.26
CA VAL A 24 2.48 4.08 -21.75
C VAL A 24 2.69 5.45 -21.09
N ARG A 25 3.69 5.56 -20.21
CA ARG A 25 4.02 6.81 -19.54
C ARG A 25 4.46 7.89 -20.52
N LYS A 26 5.29 7.56 -21.52
CA LYS A 26 5.73 8.49 -22.56
C LYS A 26 4.57 8.96 -23.45
N ALA A 27 3.60 8.09 -23.71
CA ALA A 27 2.38 8.41 -24.43
C ALA A 27 1.42 9.31 -23.62
N GLY A 28 1.66 9.50 -22.31
CA GLY A 28 0.86 10.37 -21.45
C GLY A 28 -0.45 9.74 -20.98
N TYR A 29 -0.60 8.42 -21.11
CA TYR A 29 -1.72 7.71 -20.50
C TYR A 29 -1.57 7.69 -18.99
N LYS A 30 -2.67 7.90 -18.28
CA LYS A 30 -2.71 7.88 -16.81
C LYS A 30 -2.78 6.43 -16.32
N ILE A 31 -1.67 5.94 -15.81
CA ILE A 31 -1.60 4.64 -15.13
C ILE A 31 -2.30 4.78 -13.78
N HIS A 32 -3.24 3.89 -13.49
CA HIS A 32 -3.89 3.80 -12.18
C HIS A 32 -2.98 3.07 -11.21
N ASP A 33 -2.68 1.80 -11.52
CA ASP A 33 -1.73 0.98 -10.77
C ASP A 33 -1.22 -0.18 -11.65
N VAL A 34 -0.14 -0.83 -11.20
CA VAL A 34 0.41 -2.04 -11.81
C VAL A 34 0.46 -3.13 -10.76
N TYR A 35 -0.41 -4.13 -10.89
CA TYR A 35 -0.48 -5.28 -10.00
C TYR A 35 0.50 -6.34 -10.45
N THR A 36 1.32 -6.79 -9.52
CA THR A 36 2.37 -7.78 -9.76
C THR A 36 2.31 -8.85 -8.66
N PRO A 37 2.49 -10.13 -8.99
CA PRO A 37 2.44 -11.21 -7.99
C PRO A 37 3.65 -11.19 -7.05
N MET A 38 4.75 -10.55 -7.48
CA MET A 38 6.00 -10.44 -6.75
C MET A 38 6.58 -9.02 -6.88
N PRO A 39 7.40 -8.54 -5.92
CA PRO A 39 8.03 -7.25 -6.02
C PRO A 39 9.05 -7.22 -7.16
N ILE A 40 8.85 -6.29 -8.09
CA ILE A 40 9.75 -6.07 -9.23
C ILE A 40 10.65 -4.86 -8.96
N HIS A 41 11.96 -5.08 -8.96
CA HIS A 41 12.93 -4.03 -8.67
C HIS A 41 12.96 -2.96 -9.77
N GLY A 42 12.74 -1.70 -9.39
CA GLY A 42 12.80 -0.56 -10.32
C GLY A 42 11.50 -0.26 -11.05
N LEU A 43 10.42 -1.02 -10.81
CA LEU A 43 9.09 -0.70 -11.33
C LEU A 43 8.62 0.67 -10.85
N ASP A 44 8.86 1.00 -9.57
CA ASP A 44 8.52 2.30 -8.97
C ASP A 44 9.14 3.47 -9.73
N HIS A 45 10.41 3.34 -10.12
CA HIS A 45 11.13 4.35 -10.90
C HIS A 45 10.61 4.43 -12.34
N ALA A 46 10.26 3.29 -12.95
CA ALA A 46 9.65 3.25 -14.29
C ALA A 46 8.29 3.95 -14.30
N MET A 47 7.46 3.70 -13.28
CA MET A 47 6.18 4.38 -13.05
C MET A 47 6.37 5.85 -12.68
N GLY A 48 7.51 6.22 -12.08
CA GLY A 48 7.79 7.58 -11.62
C GLY A 48 7.12 7.91 -10.30
N LEU A 49 6.95 6.91 -9.43
CA LEU A 49 6.41 7.10 -8.09
C LEU A 49 7.42 7.81 -7.20
N ARG A 50 6.90 8.57 -6.23
CA ARG A 50 7.72 9.21 -5.20
C ARG A 50 8.09 8.17 -4.13
N GLU A 51 9.30 8.26 -3.61
CA GLU A 51 9.71 7.45 -2.46
C GLU A 51 8.78 7.65 -1.24
N THR A 52 8.56 6.56 -0.51
CA THR A 52 7.71 6.57 0.69
C THR A 52 8.47 7.12 1.89
N SER A 53 7.85 8.03 2.66
CA SER A 53 8.42 8.60 3.87
C SER A 53 8.13 7.78 5.14
N LEU A 54 7.99 6.46 5.00
CA LEU A 54 7.64 5.57 6.13
C LEU A 54 8.77 5.49 7.18
N HIS A 55 10.02 5.62 6.75
CA HIS A 55 11.19 5.66 7.62
C HIS A 55 11.13 6.85 8.60
N THR A 56 10.69 8.03 8.14
CA THR A 56 10.53 9.22 8.98
C THR A 56 9.44 9.01 10.04
N ALA A 57 8.34 8.35 9.68
CA ALA A 57 7.29 8.01 10.63
C ALA A 57 7.81 7.05 11.72
N GLY A 58 8.56 6.01 11.32
CA GLY A 58 9.20 5.08 12.25
C GLY A 58 10.13 5.78 13.26
N PHE A 59 10.93 6.74 12.79
CA PHE A 59 11.80 7.54 13.67
C PHE A 59 11.02 8.35 14.70
N ILE A 60 9.93 8.99 14.28
CA ILE A 60 9.05 9.76 15.19
C ILE A 60 8.43 8.84 16.25
N TYR A 61 7.95 7.66 15.85
CA TYR A 61 7.40 6.68 16.79
C TYR A 61 8.44 6.16 17.79
N GLY A 62 9.68 5.97 17.35
CA GLY A 62 10.81 5.65 18.23
C GLY A 62 11.05 6.73 19.29
N ILE A 63 11.14 8.01 18.90
CA ILE A 63 11.30 9.14 19.83
C ILE A 63 10.17 9.17 20.86
N ILE A 64 8.93 8.96 20.41
CA ILE A 64 7.78 8.91 21.31
C ILE A 64 7.93 7.76 22.31
N GLY A 65 8.30 6.56 21.85
CA GLY A 65 8.55 5.40 22.72
C GLY A 65 9.63 5.65 23.77
N THR A 66 10.79 6.19 23.38
CA THR A 66 11.86 6.54 24.33
C THR A 66 11.41 7.61 25.33
N THR A 67 10.71 8.64 24.85
CA THR A 67 10.21 9.74 25.69
C THR A 67 9.20 9.24 26.70
N THR A 68 8.27 8.37 26.29
CA THR A 68 7.29 7.73 27.17
C THR A 68 7.99 6.89 28.23
N ALA A 69 8.94 6.03 27.85
CA ALA A 69 9.67 5.20 28.81
C ALA A 69 10.41 6.04 29.86
N LEU A 70 11.19 7.03 29.41
CA LEU A 70 11.96 7.89 30.30
C LEU A 70 11.06 8.67 31.26
N THR A 71 9.97 9.25 30.74
CA THR A 71 9.05 10.07 31.54
C THR A 71 8.30 9.21 32.56
N SER A 72 7.77 8.05 32.15
CA SER A 72 7.01 7.14 33.03
C SER A 72 7.89 6.58 34.14
N ILE A 73 9.08 6.05 33.82
CA ILE A 73 9.99 5.47 34.81
C ILE A 73 10.47 6.55 35.79
N THR A 74 10.85 7.73 35.28
CA THR A 74 11.28 8.84 36.12
C THR A 74 10.16 9.27 37.07
N TRP A 75 8.92 9.41 36.58
CA TRP A 75 7.78 9.80 37.41
C TRP A 75 7.51 8.80 38.54
N ILE A 76 7.48 7.50 38.23
CA ILE A 76 7.21 6.44 39.22
C ILE A 76 8.26 6.42 40.31
N PHE A 77 9.55 6.34 39.97
CA PHE A 77 10.62 6.13 40.94
C PHE A 77 11.09 7.38 41.68
N THR A 78 10.81 8.59 41.16
CA THR A 78 11.28 9.84 41.77
C THR A 78 10.19 10.68 42.44
N ARG A 79 8.94 10.59 41.97
CA ARG A 79 7.84 11.44 42.44
C ARG A 79 6.72 10.67 43.09
N ASP A 80 6.21 9.63 42.43
CA ASP A 80 5.04 8.90 42.90
C ASP A 80 5.38 7.98 44.08
N TRP A 81 6.33 7.06 43.89
CA TRP A 81 6.74 6.10 44.91
C TRP A 81 8.26 5.91 44.96
N PRO A 82 9.00 6.77 45.67
CA PRO A 82 10.43 6.60 45.87
C PRO A 82 10.71 5.39 46.78
N LEU A 83 11.09 4.27 46.18
CA LEU A 83 11.44 3.05 46.92
C LEU A 83 12.97 2.93 47.08
N ASN A 84 13.44 2.59 48.27
CA ASN A 84 14.84 2.24 48.50
C ASN A 84 15.06 0.76 48.17
N ILE A 85 15.60 0.46 46.98
CA ILE A 85 15.92 -0.89 46.52
C ILE A 85 17.45 -1.06 46.51
N GLY A 86 17.97 -1.76 47.51
CA GLY A 86 19.40 -2.08 47.60
C GLY A 86 20.33 -0.86 47.68
N GLY A 87 19.85 0.25 48.24
CA GLY A 87 20.65 1.47 48.44
C GLY A 87 20.98 2.26 47.17
N LYS A 88 20.38 1.90 46.03
CA LYS A 88 20.63 2.57 44.74
C LYS A 88 19.95 3.95 44.68
N PRO A 89 20.52 4.92 43.93
CA PRO A 89 19.86 6.20 43.71
C PRO A 89 18.52 5.99 42.98
N HIS A 90 17.52 6.79 43.35
CA HIS A 90 16.18 6.75 42.73
C HIS A 90 16.22 7.08 41.22
N PHE A 91 17.27 7.76 40.75
CA PHE A 91 17.53 7.99 39.34
C PHE A 91 18.70 7.10 38.86
N SER A 92 18.38 5.86 38.48
CA SER A 92 19.36 4.85 38.05
C SER A 92 19.22 4.54 36.56
N LEU A 93 19.59 5.50 35.71
CA LEU A 93 19.51 5.40 34.24
C LEU A 93 20.03 4.06 33.67
N PRO A 94 21.19 3.52 34.09
CA PRO A 94 21.71 2.26 33.53
C PRO A 94 20.75 1.07 33.70
N ALA A 95 19.97 1.05 34.78
CA ALA A 95 18.99 -0.01 35.04
C ALA A 95 17.74 0.12 34.16
N TRP A 96 17.49 1.30 33.60
CA TRP A 96 16.30 1.59 32.79
C TRP A 96 16.53 1.40 31.29
N ILE A 97 17.79 1.37 30.84
CA ILE A 97 18.17 1.21 29.43
C ILE A 97 17.46 0.01 28.76
N PRO A 98 17.43 -1.20 29.36
CA PRO A 98 16.74 -2.33 28.73
C PRO A 98 15.25 -2.04 28.49
N ILE A 99 14.55 -1.43 29.46
CA ILE A 99 13.12 -1.11 29.34
C ILE A 99 12.90 -0.01 28.30
N MET A 100 13.74 1.03 28.29
CA MET A 100 13.65 2.11 27.31
C MET A 100 13.88 1.58 25.88
N PHE A 101 14.83 0.66 25.70
CA PHE A 101 15.09 0.02 24.42
C PHE A 101 13.87 -0.76 23.92
N GLU A 102 13.32 -1.64 24.77
CA GLU A 102 12.15 -2.46 24.40
C GLU A 102 10.93 -1.58 24.03
N LEU A 103 10.65 -0.53 24.81
CA LEU A 103 9.51 0.34 24.53
C LEU A 103 9.71 1.16 23.24
N THR A 104 10.95 1.58 22.96
CA THR A 104 11.29 2.28 21.72
C THR A 104 11.05 1.38 20.51
N VAL A 105 11.52 0.13 20.56
CA VAL A 105 11.32 -0.85 19.49
C VAL A 105 9.85 -1.19 19.31
N LEU A 106 9.11 -1.37 20.42
CA LEU A 106 7.67 -1.65 20.38
C LEU A 106 6.87 -0.54 19.70
N PHE A 107 7.08 0.72 20.11
CA PHE A 107 6.37 1.86 19.51
C PHE A 107 6.74 2.06 18.05
N ALA A 108 8.02 1.93 17.69
CA ALA A 108 8.47 2.01 16.31
C ALA A 108 7.81 0.92 15.45
N ALA A 109 7.86 -0.34 15.88
CA ALA A 109 7.33 -1.47 15.13
C ALA A 109 5.80 -1.38 14.94
N VAL A 110 5.05 -1.20 16.04
CA VAL A 110 3.58 -1.12 16.00
C VAL A 110 3.13 0.13 15.23
N GLY A 111 3.76 1.28 15.48
CA GLY A 111 3.46 2.52 14.77
C GLY A 111 3.65 2.39 13.27
N MET A 112 4.79 1.84 12.82
CA MET A 112 5.06 1.63 11.38
C MET A 112 4.05 0.70 10.72
N VAL A 113 3.70 -0.43 11.37
CA VAL A 113 2.71 -1.37 10.83
C VAL A 113 1.35 -0.71 10.68
N LEU A 114 0.91 0.06 11.67
CA LEU A 114 -0.37 0.78 11.60
C LEU A 114 -0.37 1.84 10.50
N THR A 115 0.72 2.61 10.35
CA THR A 115 0.86 3.59 9.25
C THR A 115 0.85 2.90 7.89
N PHE A 116 1.56 1.79 7.75
CA PHE A 116 1.59 1.01 6.52
C PHE A 116 0.18 0.51 6.14
N CYS A 117 -0.53 -0.11 7.08
CA CYS A 117 -1.91 -0.55 6.86
C CYS A 117 -2.84 0.61 6.49
N TYR A 118 -2.66 1.78 7.10
CA TYR A 118 -3.45 2.98 6.77
C TYR A 118 -3.16 3.49 5.35
N LEU A 119 -1.89 3.65 4.97
CA LEU A 119 -1.49 4.16 3.65
C LEU A 119 -1.91 3.21 2.53
N CYS A 120 -1.73 1.91 2.72
CA CYS A 120 -2.15 0.90 1.75
C CYS A 120 -3.66 0.59 1.79
N GLN A 121 -4.40 1.16 2.75
CA GLN A 121 -5.81 0.89 3.00
C GLN A 121 -6.08 -0.61 3.19
N LEU A 122 -5.27 -1.25 4.01
CA LEU A 122 -5.38 -2.65 4.38
C LEU A 122 -6.06 -2.76 5.74
N ALA A 123 -7.30 -3.24 5.75
CA ALA A 123 -8.01 -3.59 6.98
C ALA A 123 -8.99 -4.73 6.70
N PRO A 124 -9.37 -5.55 7.71
CA PRO A 124 -10.22 -6.73 7.52
C PRO A 124 -11.58 -6.47 6.86
N PHE A 125 -12.06 -5.23 6.88
CA PHE A 125 -13.36 -4.84 6.32
C PHE A 125 -13.24 -4.00 5.05
N VAL A 126 -12.03 -3.68 4.62
CA VAL A 126 -11.76 -2.80 3.49
C VAL A 126 -11.51 -3.65 2.25
N LYS A 127 -12.35 -3.47 1.22
CA LYS A 127 -12.22 -4.14 -0.07
C LYS A 127 -11.82 -3.17 -1.16
N LYS A 128 -11.14 -3.69 -2.18
CA LYS A 128 -10.84 -3.01 -3.44
C LYS A 128 -11.27 -3.90 -4.62
N HIS A 129 -11.44 -3.27 -5.78
CA HIS A 129 -11.77 -3.98 -7.02
C HIS A 129 -10.59 -4.84 -7.47
N HIS A 130 -10.86 -6.11 -7.80
CA HIS A 130 -9.88 -7.00 -8.39
C HIS A 130 -10.03 -6.97 -9.91
N PHE A 131 -9.06 -6.37 -10.60
CA PHE A 131 -9.08 -6.29 -12.06
C PHE A 131 -8.85 -7.64 -12.74
N HIS A 132 -8.08 -8.53 -12.09
CA HIS A 132 -7.84 -9.87 -12.59
C HIS A 132 -7.46 -10.81 -11.43
N LEU A 133 -8.05 -12.01 -11.39
CA LEU A 133 -7.79 -13.00 -10.33
C LEU A 133 -6.37 -13.54 -10.36
N ARG A 134 -5.80 -13.73 -11.57
CA ARG A 134 -4.44 -14.23 -11.76
C ARG A 134 -3.34 -13.17 -11.52
N ALA A 135 -3.70 -11.94 -11.14
CA ALA A 135 -2.72 -10.89 -10.86
C ALA A 135 -1.79 -11.23 -9.67
N THR A 136 -2.22 -12.15 -8.80
CA THR A 136 -1.45 -12.63 -7.65
C THR A 136 -0.71 -13.93 -7.90
N ASP A 137 -0.96 -14.60 -9.03
CA ASP A 137 -0.40 -15.91 -9.36
C ASP A 137 0.73 -15.78 -10.39
N ASP A 138 0.38 -15.51 -11.66
CA ASP A 138 1.32 -15.56 -12.77
C ASP A 138 1.33 -14.31 -13.67
N LEU A 139 0.25 -13.53 -13.71
CA LEU A 139 0.13 -12.40 -14.63
C LEU A 139 0.49 -11.06 -13.99
N PHE A 140 1.21 -10.23 -14.77
CA PHE A 140 1.43 -8.83 -14.45
C PHE A 140 0.32 -7.98 -15.07
N VAL A 141 -0.39 -7.21 -14.26
CA VAL A 141 -1.62 -6.55 -14.68
C VAL A 141 -1.47 -5.03 -14.56
N MET A 142 -1.39 -4.34 -15.69
CA MET A 142 -1.33 -2.89 -15.76
C MET A 142 -2.72 -2.31 -16.01
N VAL A 143 -3.14 -1.37 -15.16
CA VAL A 143 -4.46 -0.74 -15.24
C VAL A 143 -4.32 0.73 -15.64
N LEU A 144 -5.04 1.11 -16.69
CA LEU A 144 -5.09 2.48 -17.20
C LEU A 144 -6.46 3.10 -16.95
N GLU A 145 -6.48 4.33 -16.46
CA GLU A 145 -7.71 5.11 -16.28
C GLU A 145 -8.12 5.78 -17.60
N VAL A 146 -9.33 5.51 -18.09
CA VAL A 146 -9.87 6.16 -19.29
C VAL A 146 -10.33 7.58 -18.91
N THR A 147 -9.57 8.57 -19.35
CA THR A 147 -9.93 9.99 -19.22
C THR A 147 -10.65 10.49 -20.48
N SER A 148 -11.34 11.62 -20.42
CA SER A 148 -12.00 12.27 -21.57
C SER A 148 -11.10 12.54 -22.79
N LYS A 149 -9.78 12.48 -22.63
CA LYS A 149 -8.78 12.65 -23.70
C LYS A 149 -8.30 11.32 -24.31
N THR A 150 -8.71 10.19 -23.74
CA THR A 150 -8.21 8.85 -24.08
C THR A 150 -9.20 8.14 -25.00
N ASN A 151 -8.76 7.74 -26.19
CA ASN A 151 -9.56 6.89 -27.06
C ASN A 151 -9.35 5.42 -26.66
N GLU A 152 -10.45 4.70 -26.43
CA GLU A 152 -10.44 3.31 -25.98
C GLU A 152 -9.81 2.38 -27.02
N ALA A 153 -10.22 2.50 -28.28
CA ALA A 153 -9.75 1.63 -29.36
C ALA A 153 -8.23 1.78 -29.59
N ASP A 154 -7.73 3.03 -29.54
CA ASP A 154 -6.30 3.32 -29.71
C ASP A 154 -5.49 2.77 -28.55
N THR A 155 -6.01 2.88 -27.32
CA THR A 155 -5.33 2.38 -26.12
C THR A 155 -5.28 0.85 -26.10
N ILE A 156 -6.35 0.17 -26.50
CA ILE A 156 -6.37 -1.30 -26.63
C ILE A 156 -5.35 -1.75 -27.68
N ASN A 157 -5.31 -1.10 -28.84
CA ASN A 157 -4.33 -1.40 -29.88
C ASN A 157 -2.90 -1.11 -29.44
N PHE A 158 -2.70 -0.04 -28.67
CA PHE A 158 -1.41 0.31 -28.09
C PHE A 158 -0.91 -0.76 -27.12
N LEU A 159 -1.77 -1.23 -26.20
CA LEU A 159 -1.42 -2.30 -25.25
C LEU A 159 -1.11 -3.62 -25.96
N LYS A 160 -1.90 -4.00 -26.97
CA LYS A 160 -1.61 -5.19 -27.78
C LYS A 160 -0.26 -5.10 -28.50
N LYS A 161 0.06 -3.93 -29.06
CA LYS A 161 1.39 -3.68 -29.68
C LYS A 161 2.53 -3.68 -28.67
N ALA A 162 2.25 -3.27 -27.44
CA ALA A 162 3.22 -3.28 -26.34
C ALA A 162 3.47 -4.69 -25.75
N GLY A 163 2.76 -5.72 -26.22
CA GLY A 163 2.95 -7.11 -25.80
C GLY A 163 1.96 -7.60 -24.75
N ALA A 164 0.81 -6.94 -24.56
CA ALA A 164 -0.24 -7.45 -23.70
C ALA A 164 -0.86 -8.74 -24.28
N VAL A 165 -0.89 -9.80 -23.49
CA VAL A 165 -1.49 -11.10 -23.83
C VAL A 165 -3.02 -10.98 -23.88
N GLU A 166 -3.57 -10.28 -22.89
CA GLU A 166 -5.01 -10.04 -22.77
C GLU A 166 -5.26 -8.55 -22.48
N VAL A 167 -6.35 -8.01 -23.05
CA VAL A 167 -6.78 -6.64 -22.80
C VAL A 167 -8.27 -6.64 -22.51
N ASN A 168 -8.64 -6.24 -21.30
CA ASN A 168 -10.01 -6.21 -20.82
C ASN A 168 -10.43 -4.77 -20.50
N VAL A 169 -11.67 -4.42 -20.82
CA VAL A 169 -12.27 -3.14 -20.46
C VAL A 169 -13.22 -3.38 -19.31
N GLN A 170 -13.02 -2.66 -18.20
CA GLN A 170 -13.83 -2.83 -16.99
C GLN A 170 -14.28 -1.47 -16.47
N VAL A 171 -15.48 -1.41 -15.90
CA VAL A 171 -15.97 -0.23 -15.18
C VAL A 171 -15.94 -0.57 -13.70
N ALA A 172 -15.17 0.19 -12.92
CA ALA A 172 -14.91 -0.08 -11.51
C ALA A 172 -14.92 1.20 -10.67
N GLU A 173 -15.11 1.05 -9.36
CA GLU A 173 -14.93 2.15 -8.42
C GLU A 173 -13.43 2.33 -8.17
N ASP A 174 -12.98 3.59 -8.19
CA ASP A 174 -11.56 3.94 -8.01
C ASP A 174 -11.05 3.67 -6.59
N GLY A 175 -11.95 3.46 -5.62
CA GLY A 175 -11.59 3.42 -4.21
C GLY A 175 -12.02 2.15 -3.49
N TRP A 176 -11.95 2.22 -2.17
CA TRP A 176 -12.30 1.12 -1.28
C TRP A 176 -13.71 1.24 -0.70
N TRP A 177 -14.32 0.10 -0.40
CA TRP A 177 -15.61 0.06 0.30
C TRP A 177 -15.59 -0.94 1.44
N LEU A 178 -16.57 -0.83 2.34
CA LEU A 178 -16.74 -1.78 3.43
C LEU A 178 -17.46 -3.04 2.93
N GLY A 179 -16.86 -4.21 3.07
CA GLY A 179 -17.44 -5.47 2.62
C GLY A 179 -16.72 -6.74 3.10
N ARG A 180 -17.37 -7.90 2.97
CA ARG A 180 -16.79 -9.23 3.29
C ARG A 180 -16.58 -10.05 2.02
N TYR A 181 -15.42 -10.70 1.88
CA TYR A 181 -15.05 -11.49 0.68
C TYR A 181 -15.95 -12.70 0.42
N ASP A 182 -16.62 -13.20 1.46
CA ASP A 182 -17.55 -14.33 1.41
C ASP A 182 -18.85 -14.07 0.62
N LYS A 183 -19.19 -12.81 0.34
CA LYS A 183 -20.40 -12.47 -0.44
C LYS A 183 -20.02 -11.88 -1.78
N GLU A 184 -20.48 -12.52 -2.86
CA GLU A 184 -20.54 -11.90 -4.18
C GLU A 184 -21.44 -10.67 -4.10
N GLN A 185 -20.87 -9.49 -4.39
CA GLN A 185 -21.58 -8.22 -4.35
C GLN A 185 -21.58 -7.64 -5.76
N LYS A 186 -22.77 -7.26 -6.25
CA LYS A 186 -22.90 -6.56 -7.53
C LYS A 186 -22.27 -5.18 -7.39
N LEU A 187 -21.17 -4.96 -8.11
CA LEU A 187 -20.43 -3.70 -8.08
C LEU A 187 -21.15 -2.60 -8.89
N TYR A 188 -22.05 -2.99 -9.83
CA TYR A 188 -22.81 -2.08 -10.69
C TYR A 188 -24.23 -2.57 -11.02
N GLN A 189 -25.20 -1.66 -11.05
CA GLN A 189 -26.48 -1.79 -11.77
C GLN A 189 -26.50 -0.77 -12.92
N GLY A 190 -26.04 -1.17 -14.10
CA GLY A 190 -26.04 -0.37 -15.33
C GLY A 190 -25.87 -1.26 -16.55
N HIS A 191 -26.62 -0.96 -17.62
CA HIS A 191 -26.95 -1.80 -18.78
C HIS A 191 -25.74 -2.50 -19.44
N GLY A 192 -25.65 -3.85 -19.37
CA GLY A 192 -25.07 -4.64 -20.44
C GLY A 192 -24.05 -5.73 -20.10
N GLU A 193 -23.08 -5.51 -19.21
CA GLU A 193 -22.01 -6.52 -18.99
C GLU A 193 -21.66 -6.66 -17.51
N THR A 194 -22.11 -7.78 -16.94
CA THR A 194 -21.75 -8.27 -15.61
C THR A 194 -20.33 -8.84 -15.63
N VAL A 195 -19.37 -8.15 -14.99
CA VAL A 195 -18.12 -8.78 -14.56
C VAL A 195 -18.35 -9.32 -13.15
N ILE A 196 -18.57 -10.63 -13.08
CA ILE A 196 -18.66 -11.39 -11.82
C ILE A 196 -17.24 -11.84 -11.52
N VAL A 197 -16.73 -11.54 -10.32
CA VAL A 197 -15.46 -12.06 -9.80
C VAL A 197 -15.78 -12.98 -8.65
#